data_AF-A0AAU2GZ89-F1
#
_entry.id   AF-A0AAU2GZ89-F1
#
_cell.length_a   1.000
_cell.length_b   1.000
_cell.length_c   1.000
_cell.angle_alpha   90.00
_cell.angle_beta   90.00
_cell.angle_gamma   90.00
#
_symmetry.space_group_name_H-M   'P 1'
#
loop_
_entity.id
_entity.type
_entity.pdbx_description
1 polymer ?
#
loop_
_entity_poly.entity_id
_entity_poly.type
_entity_poly.pdbx_seq_one_letter_code
_entity_poly.pdbx_strand_id
1 'polypeptide(L)'
;MASEDFQRVPSARDREIESVAEFDEVVAGGTLVGHRLQSLDLTDRTFALLSTDTAGAVFLGCRMEPDATAKVRADGALVFPPVPDLPFDPYRGLLYTPDELFEDLDAGYEHTPDARSYAWFQRAKSDGDVFASMLRSIHDDSVSDALDEFLAGARVVGVMGGHAMGRGSEAYAGAARLGRTLARAGFTVATGGGPGAMEAANLGAYTAPFTDAVLGEALELLAKAPSFAPSVSDWARAAFEVRGRHPGGGVSVGIPTWFYGHEPPNAFAGHIAKYFANATREDGLLARSNAGVVFLPGAAGTVQEIFDNATPNYYGSRGEPTPMVLVDRAHWTERLPAWPLLQALAQDRPMAARIALVDSVDEAAAELARLSA
;
A
#
# COMPACT_ATOMS: atom_id res chain seq x y z
N MET A 1 33.26 -27.25 26.89
CA MET A 1 34.03 -26.08 26.42
C MET A 1 34.33 -26.33 24.95
N ALA A 2 33.82 -25.60 23.98
CA ALA A 2 33.03 -24.38 23.97
C ALA A 2 31.94 -24.52 22.89
N SER A 3 30.73 -24.04 23.18
CA SER A 3 29.68 -23.79 22.20
C SER A 3 30.07 -22.55 21.41
N GLU A 4 30.22 -22.69 20.10
CA GLU A 4 30.38 -21.53 19.20
C GLU A 4 29.02 -20.81 19.14
N ASP A 5 28.96 -19.65 19.80
CA ASP A 5 27.92 -18.65 19.58
C ASP A 5 27.98 -18.21 18.12
N PHE A 6 27.03 -18.67 17.32
CA PHE A 6 26.71 -17.98 16.07
C PHE A 6 26.19 -16.59 16.44
N GLN A 7 27.08 -15.59 16.38
CA GLN A 7 26.69 -14.19 16.41
C GLN A 7 25.67 -13.98 15.28
N ARG A 8 24.42 -13.77 15.68
CA ARG A 8 23.32 -13.42 14.79
C ARG A 8 23.75 -12.16 14.04
N VAL A 9 24.05 -12.28 12.75
CA VAL A 9 24.27 -11.10 11.89
C VAL A 9 22.96 -10.31 11.96
N PRO A 10 22.96 -9.06 12.42
CA PRO A 10 21.75 -8.26 12.46
C PRO A 10 21.16 -8.22 11.05
N SER A 11 19.86 -8.47 10.93
CA SER A 11 19.16 -8.34 9.65
C SER A 11 19.26 -6.88 9.17
N ALA A 12 19.07 -6.61 7.87
CA ALA A 12 19.07 -5.22 7.38
C ALA A 12 18.08 -4.34 8.17
N ARG A 13 16.95 -4.92 8.60
CA ARG A 13 15.92 -4.30 9.44
C ARG A 13 16.38 -3.95 10.85
N ASP A 14 17.34 -4.69 11.40
CA ASP A 14 17.88 -4.44 12.74
C ASP A 14 18.77 -3.17 12.77
N ARG A 15 18.87 -2.44 11.65
CA ARG A 15 19.68 -1.23 11.50
C ARG A 15 18.87 0.00 11.13
N GLU A 16 17.59 -0.15 10.82
CA GLU A 16 16.72 0.95 10.42
C GLU A 16 16.04 1.56 11.65
N ILE A 17 15.92 2.88 11.67
CA ILE A 17 15.34 3.65 12.78
C ILE A 17 14.37 4.65 12.17
N GLU A 18 13.08 4.45 12.42
CA GLU A 18 11.98 5.18 11.77
C GLU A 18 11.10 5.90 12.79
N SER A 19 11.39 5.71 14.09
CA SER A 19 10.78 6.46 15.17
C SER A 19 11.81 7.06 16.12
N VAL A 20 11.44 8.18 16.76
CA VAL A 20 12.25 8.79 17.83
C VAL A 20 12.38 7.86 19.05
N ALA A 21 11.38 7.01 19.29
CA ALA A 21 11.44 6.02 20.38
C ALA A 21 12.52 4.96 20.12
N GLU A 22 12.56 4.38 18.91
CA GLU A 22 13.63 3.46 18.51
C GLU A 22 15.00 4.13 18.55
N PHE A 23 15.08 5.39 18.11
CA PHE A 23 16.32 6.16 18.22
C PHE A 23 16.80 6.23 19.68
N ASP A 24 15.91 6.57 20.60
CA ASP A 24 16.24 6.67 22.03
C ASP A 24 16.68 5.31 22.60
N GLU A 25 16.05 4.22 22.19
CA GLU A 25 16.43 2.85 22.58
C GLU A 25 17.80 2.45 22.04
N VAL A 26 18.08 2.69 20.75
CA VAL A 26 19.36 2.34 20.12
C VAL A 26 20.49 3.18 20.70
N VAL A 27 20.27 4.49 20.89
CA VAL A 27 21.26 5.38 21.51
C VAL A 27 21.54 4.99 22.95
N ALA A 28 20.55 4.53 23.71
CA ALA A 28 20.79 3.99 25.06
C ALA A 28 21.70 2.75 25.03
N GLY A 29 21.71 1.99 23.93
CA GLY A 29 22.67 0.92 23.64
C GLY A 29 24.11 1.39 23.33
N GLY A 30 24.31 2.70 23.11
CA GLY A 30 25.61 3.37 23.10
C GLY A 30 26.27 3.57 21.74
N THR A 31 25.61 3.21 20.62
CA THR A 31 26.17 3.42 19.28
C THR A 31 25.10 3.51 18.21
N LEU A 32 25.35 4.35 17.20
CA LEU A 32 24.58 4.43 15.95
C LEU A 32 25.39 3.94 14.74
N VAL A 33 26.53 3.29 14.97
CA VAL A 33 27.42 2.83 13.89
C VAL A 33 26.67 1.92 12.93
N GLY A 34 26.68 2.30 11.64
CA GLY A 34 26.04 1.52 10.57
C GLY A 34 24.50 1.55 10.55
N HIS A 35 23.84 2.35 11.39
CA HIS A 35 22.38 2.49 11.38
C HIS A 35 21.88 3.39 10.23
N ARG A 36 20.60 3.28 9.88
CA ARG A 36 19.89 4.06 8.87
C ARG A 36 18.72 4.75 9.55
N LEU A 37 18.74 6.08 9.58
CA LEU A 37 17.71 6.88 10.23
C LEU A 37 16.88 7.56 9.16
N GLN A 38 15.56 7.41 9.23
CA GLN A 38 14.64 7.90 8.20
C GLN A 38 13.64 8.92 8.79
N SER A 39 13.66 10.13 8.23
CA SER A 39 12.69 11.21 8.48
C SER A 39 12.37 11.53 9.95
N LEU A 40 13.38 11.50 10.81
CA LEU A 40 13.21 11.81 12.23
C LEU A 40 13.41 13.29 12.53
N ASP A 41 12.57 13.86 13.40
CA ASP A 41 12.92 15.11 14.07
C ASP A 41 13.76 14.82 15.32
N LEU A 42 15.06 15.08 15.20
CA LEU A 42 16.08 14.85 16.22
C LEU A 42 16.62 16.16 16.81
N THR A 43 15.92 17.29 16.60
CA THR A 43 16.33 18.60 17.16
C THR A 43 16.39 18.57 18.69
N ASP A 44 15.45 17.87 19.34
CA ASP A 44 15.44 17.61 20.78
C ASP A 44 16.42 16.52 21.24
N ARG A 45 17.22 15.95 20.33
CA ARG A 45 18.19 14.87 20.58
C ARG A 45 19.63 15.28 20.30
N THR A 46 19.90 16.57 20.21
CA THR A 46 21.24 17.13 19.97
C THR A 46 22.29 16.57 20.93
N PHE A 47 22.02 16.53 22.25
CA PHE A 47 22.99 15.98 23.21
C PHE A 47 23.30 14.49 22.97
N ALA A 48 22.28 13.69 22.66
CA ALA A 48 22.43 12.28 22.31
C ALA A 48 23.30 12.10 21.06
N LEU A 49 23.01 12.87 20.00
CA LEU A 49 23.79 12.86 18.76
C LEU A 49 25.24 13.31 18.99
N LEU A 50 25.49 14.31 19.84
CA LEU A 50 26.84 14.79 20.17
C LEU A 50 27.64 13.78 21.01
N SER A 51 27.00 12.87 21.73
CA SER A 51 27.65 11.93 22.65
C SER A 51 27.78 10.50 22.12
N THR A 52 27.08 10.16 21.03
CA THR A 52 27.02 8.79 20.49
C THR A 52 27.89 8.62 19.25
N ASP A 53 28.61 7.50 19.11
CA ASP A 53 29.36 7.23 17.86
C ASP A 53 28.40 6.99 16.68
N THR A 54 28.55 7.78 15.61
CA THR A 54 27.71 7.71 14.40
C THR A 54 28.48 7.27 13.15
N ALA A 55 29.66 6.66 13.28
CA ALA A 55 30.46 6.28 12.12
C ALA A 55 29.71 5.36 11.15
N GLY A 56 29.67 5.72 9.87
CA GLY A 56 28.97 4.95 8.83
C GLY A 56 27.44 4.90 8.96
N ALA A 57 26.85 5.69 9.85
CA ALA A 57 25.41 5.92 9.89
C ALA A 57 24.95 6.68 8.63
N VAL A 58 23.68 6.53 8.26
CA VAL A 58 23.05 7.32 7.20
C VAL A 58 21.80 7.98 7.78
N PHE A 59 21.70 9.29 7.63
CA PHE A 59 20.54 10.09 8.03
C PHE A 59 19.83 10.56 6.76
N LEU A 60 18.63 10.05 6.52
CA LEU A 60 17.77 10.38 5.39
C LEU A 60 16.68 11.34 5.87
N GLY A 61 16.72 12.60 5.45
CA GLY A 61 15.65 13.57 5.78
C GLY A 61 15.52 13.93 7.26
N CYS A 62 16.47 13.54 8.12
CA CYS A 62 16.39 13.82 9.56
C CYS A 62 16.65 15.31 9.86
N ARG A 63 15.77 15.93 10.66
CA ARG A 63 15.96 17.29 11.17
C ARG A 63 16.87 17.24 12.40
N MET A 64 17.92 18.06 12.41
CA MET A 64 18.91 18.12 13.48
C MET A 64 19.37 19.57 13.65
N GLU A 65 19.81 19.92 14.85
CA GLU A 65 20.51 21.19 15.06
C GLU A 65 21.84 21.25 14.28
N PRO A 66 22.35 22.44 13.92
CA PRO A 66 23.55 22.58 13.10
C PRO A 66 24.80 21.95 13.69
N ASP A 67 24.95 22.00 15.01
CA ASP A 67 26.08 21.41 15.74
C ASP A 67 26.04 19.88 15.73
N ALA A 68 24.87 19.28 15.98
CA ALA A 68 24.64 17.85 15.82
C ALA A 68 24.95 17.39 14.39
N THR A 69 24.44 18.12 13.38
CA THR A 69 24.68 17.80 11.96
C THR A 69 26.17 17.85 11.61
N ALA A 70 26.88 18.88 12.07
CA ALA A 70 28.31 19.03 11.84
C ALA A 70 29.09 17.88 12.50
N LYS A 71 28.71 17.52 13.72
CA LYS A 71 29.32 16.43 14.48
C LYS A 71 29.13 15.08 13.80
N VAL A 72 27.90 14.68 13.46
CA VAL A 72 27.67 13.35 12.88
C VAL A 72 28.36 13.19 11.52
N ARG A 73 28.47 14.27 10.74
CA ARG A 73 29.29 14.30 9.51
C ARG A 73 30.77 14.14 9.80
N ALA A 74 31.29 14.78 10.85
CA ALA A 74 32.68 14.65 11.26
C ALA A 74 33.03 13.22 11.72
N ASP A 75 32.07 12.51 12.32
CA ASP A 75 32.20 11.10 12.69
C ASP A 75 32.16 10.15 11.47
N GLY A 76 31.84 10.65 10.26
CA GLY A 76 31.79 9.88 9.03
C GLY A 76 30.41 9.36 8.64
N ALA A 77 29.33 9.92 9.20
CA ALA A 77 27.96 9.64 8.75
C ALA A 77 27.63 10.36 7.43
N LEU A 78 26.77 9.75 6.62
CA LEU A 78 26.15 10.43 5.47
C LEU A 78 24.86 11.10 5.92
N VAL A 79 24.66 12.36 5.53
CA VAL A 79 23.47 13.14 5.91
C VAL A 79 22.83 13.75 4.67
N PHE A 80 21.62 13.30 4.37
CA PHE A 80 20.74 13.84 3.35
C PHE A 80 19.75 14.79 4.05
N PRO A 81 19.72 16.08 3.68
CA PRO A 81 18.89 17.05 4.39
C PRO A 81 17.40 16.84 4.09
N PRO A 82 16.51 17.25 5.01
CA PRO A 82 15.10 17.43 4.69
C PRO A 82 14.95 18.38 3.51
N VAL A 83 14.00 18.10 2.62
CA VAL A 83 13.72 18.95 1.46
C VAL A 83 12.54 19.87 1.81
N PRO A 84 12.76 21.19 1.93
CA PRO A 84 11.70 22.12 2.31
C PRO A 84 10.62 22.21 1.22
N ASP A 85 9.43 22.65 1.63
CA ASP A 85 8.32 23.02 0.75
C ASP A 85 7.73 21.88 -0.13
N LEU A 86 8.08 20.61 0.15
CA LEU A 86 7.41 19.47 -0.47
C LEU A 86 6.09 19.15 0.23
N PRO A 87 5.03 18.78 -0.53
CA PRO A 87 3.77 18.30 0.04
C PRO A 87 3.80 16.81 0.45
N PHE A 88 4.95 16.15 0.27
CA PHE A 88 5.22 14.78 0.67
C PHE A 88 6.64 14.68 1.22
N ASP A 89 6.89 13.66 2.02
CA ASP A 89 8.23 13.34 2.51
C ASP A 89 8.87 12.25 1.64
N PRO A 90 9.95 12.55 0.89
CA PRO A 90 10.62 11.58 0.04
C PRO A 90 11.38 10.50 0.82
N TYR A 91 11.67 10.69 2.11
CA TYR A 91 12.47 9.76 2.93
C TYR A 91 11.61 9.04 3.98
N ARG A 92 10.30 8.93 3.75
CA ARG A 92 9.36 8.37 4.73
C ARG A 92 9.66 6.89 5.00
N GLY A 93 9.79 6.52 6.28
CA GLY A 93 9.93 5.11 6.69
C GLY A 93 8.59 4.36 6.86
N LEU A 94 7.48 5.09 6.96
CA LEU A 94 6.16 4.48 7.22
C LEU A 94 5.21 4.65 6.03
N LEU A 95 4.27 3.73 5.87
CA LEU A 95 3.16 3.89 4.90
C LEU A 95 2.23 5.05 5.28
N TYR A 96 1.57 5.64 4.29
CA TYR A 96 0.60 6.71 4.53
C TYR A 96 -0.61 6.19 5.29
N THR A 97 -1.22 7.04 6.09
CA THR A 97 -2.56 6.81 6.62
C THR A 97 -3.60 7.64 5.87
N PRO A 98 -4.89 7.24 5.88
CA PRO A 98 -5.96 8.11 5.39
C PRO A 98 -5.99 9.46 6.09
N ASP A 99 -5.79 9.49 7.41
CA ASP A 99 -5.84 10.72 8.20
C ASP A 99 -4.71 11.69 7.80
N GLU A 100 -3.52 11.18 7.46
CA GLU A 100 -2.41 11.96 6.90
C GLU A 100 -2.73 12.49 5.49
N LEU A 101 -3.16 11.62 4.57
CA LEU A 101 -3.39 12.02 3.17
C LEU A 101 -4.56 12.98 2.99
N PHE A 102 -5.54 12.93 3.89
CA PHE A 102 -6.73 13.78 3.89
C PHE A 102 -6.70 14.84 5.00
N GLU A 103 -5.53 15.16 5.56
CA GLU A 103 -5.37 16.31 6.44
C GLU A 103 -5.96 17.57 5.77
N ASP A 104 -6.64 18.42 6.54
CA ASP A 104 -7.35 19.62 6.05
C ASP A 104 -8.53 19.38 5.08
N LEU A 105 -9.13 18.18 5.05
CA LEU A 105 -10.33 17.89 4.23
C LEU A 105 -11.52 18.86 4.48
N ASP A 106 -11.62 19.43 5.67
CA ASP A 106 -12.65 20.44 5.99
C ASP A 106 -12.51 21.71 5.16
N ALA A 107 -11.28 22.08 4.78
CA ALA A 107 -11.02 23.18 3.87
C ALA A 107 -11.29 22.83 2.40
N GLY A 108 -11.39 21.54 2.06
CA GLY A 108 -11.60 21.02 0.71
C GLY A 108 -10.49 20.05 0.29
N TYR A 109 -10.80 19.06 -0.55
CA TYR A 109 -9.85 18.03 -0.98
C TYR A 109 -8.57 18.61 -1.60
N GLU A 110 -8.68 19.71 -2.33
CA GLU A 110 -7.57 20.42 -2.96
C GLU A 110 -6.51 20.94 -1.98
N HIS A 111 -6.86 21.09 -0.70
CA HIS A 111 -5.96 21.52 0.36
C HIS A 111 -5.18 20.37 1.00
N THR A 112 -5.63 19.13 0.78
CA THR A 112 -5.04 17.94 1.39
C THR A 112 -3.63 17.65 0.89
N PRO A 113 -2.77 16.99 1.70
CA PRO A 113 -1.46 16.53 1.27
C PRO A 113 -1.51 15.69 -0.01
N ASP A 114 -2.56 14.88 -0.19
CA ASP A 114 -2.72 14.08 -1.40
C ASP A 114 -2.87 14.93 -2.66
N ALA A 115 -3.82 15.88 -2.65
CA ALA A 115 -4.08 16.74 -3.79
C ALA A 115 -2.92 17.68 -4.08
N ARG A 116 -2.24 18.18 -3.05
CA ARG A 116 -1.04 19.01 -3.19
C ARG A 116 0.13 18.24 -3.79
N SER A 117 0.32 16.98 -3.41
CA SER A 117 1.32 16.08 -3.98
C SER A 117 1.06 15.77 -5.44
N TYR A 118 -0.21 15.54 -5.81
CA TYR A 118 -0.60 15.43 -7.22
C TYR A 118 -0.31 16.72 -8.00
N ALA A 119 -0.70 17.88 -7.46
CA ALA A 119 -0.46 19.15 -8.13
C ALA A 119 1.03 19.45 -8.32
N TRP A 120 1.87 19.09 -7.33
CA TRP A 120 3.33 19.14 -7.45
C TRP A 120 3.84 18.22 -8.54
N PHE A 121 3.38 16.95 -8.57
CA PHE A 121 3.80 15.96 -9.55
C PHE A 121 3.48 16.39 -10.98
N GLN A 122 2.30 16.96 -11.22
CA GLN A 122 1.89 17.44 -12.54
C GLN A 122 2.80 18.56 -13.06
N ARG A 123 3.31 19.43 -12.18
CA ARG A 123 4.30 20.45 -12.54
C ARG A 123 5.66 19.82 -12.84
N ALA A 124 6.16 18.98 -11.93
CA ALA A 124 7.45 18.30 -12.03
C ALA A 124 7.57 17.33 -13.21
N LYS A 125 6.46 16.77 -13.70
CA LYS A 125 6.49 15.90 -14.89
C LYS A 125 6.79 16.68 -16.18
N SER A 126 6.47 17.98 -16.20
CA SER A 126 6.55 18.81 -17.40
C SER A 126 7.87 19.57 -17.56
N ASP A 127 8.64 19.74 -16.49
CA ASP A 127 9.87 20.54 -16.48
C ASP A 127 11.15 19.73 -16.77
N GLY A 128 11.10 18.40 -16.61
CA GLY A 128 12.26 17.52 -16.83
C GLY A 128 13.33 17.67 -15.75
N ASP A 129 13.00 18.22 -14.58
CA ASP A 129 13.94 18.43 -13.51
C ASP A 129 14.46 17.10 -12.94
N VAL A 130 15.78 16.96 -12.94
CA VAL A 130 16.47 15.79 -12.40
C VAL A 130 16.30 15.71 -10.88
N PHE A 131 16.24 16.85 -10.18
CA PHE A 131 16.07 16.88 -8.74
C PHE A 131 14.67 16.38 -8.36
N ALA A 132 13.61 16.92 -8.97
CA ALA A 132 12.26 16.41 -8.78
C ALA A 132 12.12 14.92 -9.16
N SER A 133 12.77 14.47 -10.24
CA SER A 133 12.76 13.05 -10.62
C SER A 133 13.49 12.14 -9.64
N MET A 134 14.61 12.61 -9.08
CA MET A 134 15.32 11.92 -8.01
C MET A 134 14.44 11.80 -6.77
N LEU A 135 13.79 12.88 -6.33
CA LEU A 135 12.92 12.88 -5.15
C LEU A 135 11.75 11.90 -5.27
N ARG A 136 11.12 11.83 -6.46
CA ARG A 136 10.06 10.83 -6.72
C ARG A 136 10.59 9.40 -6.63
N SER A 137 11.83 9.18 -7.10
CA SER A 137 12.43 7.84 -7.08
C SER A 137 12.80 7.43 -5.65
N ILE A 138 13.38 8.33 -4.85
CA ILE A 138 13.66 8.08 -3.43
C ILE A 138 12.37 7.83 -2.67
N HIS A 139 11.33 8.62 -2.93
CA HIS A 139 10.01 8.43 -2.34
C HIS A 139 9.44 7.04 -2.64
N ASP A 140 9.38 6.66 -3.91
CA ASP A 140 8.79 5.38 -4.33
C ASP A 140 9.60 4.19 -3.81
N ASP A 141 10.92 4.33 -3.67
CA ASP A 141 11.80 3.34 -3.03
C ASP A 141 11.49 3.20 -1.53
N SER A 142 11.41 4.33 -0.80
CA SER A 142 11.08 4.33 0.63
C SER A 142 9.68 3.76 0.91
N VAL A 143 8.70 4.06 0.05
CA VAL A 143 7.36 3.46 0.12
C VAL A 143 7.37 1.96 -0.18
N SER A 144 8.24 1.50 -1.08
CA SER A 144 8.39 0.07 -1.38
C SER A 144 8.95 -0.69 -0.19
N ASP A 145 9.97 -0.13 0.44
CA ASP A 145 10.61 -0.70 1.62
C ASP A 145 9.64 -0.78 2.80
N ALA A 146 9.00 0.35 3.16
CA ALA A 146 7.95 0.41 4.18
C ALA A 146 6.79 -0.58 3.93
N LEU A 147 6.46 -0.84 2.66
CA LEU A 147 5.45 -1.82 2.29
C LEU A 147 5.92 -3.26 2.52
N ASP A 148 7.18 -3.58 2.19
CA ASP A 148 7.78 -4.90 2.42
C ASP A 148 7.97 -5.20 3.91
N GLU A 149 8.29 -4.18 4.69
CA GLU A 149 8.32 -4.19 6.16
C GLU A 149 6.93 -4.55 6.70
N PHE A 150 5.92 -3.77 6.30
CA PHE A 150 4.55 -3.91 6.76
C PHE A 150 3.92 -5.27 6.40
N LEU A 151 4.22 -5.80 5.22
CA LEU A 151 3.67 -7.07 4.73
C LEU A 151 4.52 -8.30 5.12
N ALA A 152 5.59 -8.11 5.90
CA ALA A 152 6.45 -9.21 6.30
C ALA A 152 5.69 -10.29 7.07
N GLY A 153 5.71 -11.52 6.54
CA GLY A 153 4.99 -12.65 7.13
C GLY A 153 3.46 -12.62 6.95
N ALA A 154 2.91 -11.58 6.33
CA ALA A 154 1.50 -11.50 6.02
C ALA A 154 1.13 -12.44 4.85
N ARG A 155 -0.08 -13.01 4.93
CA ARG A 155 -0.70 -13.72 3.80
C ARG A 155 -1.59 -12.73 3.07
N VAL A 156 -1.15 -12.28 1.90
CA VAL A 156 -1.75 -11.14 1.20
C VAL A 156 -2.59 -11.61 0.03
N VAL A 157 -3.84 -11.18 -0.02
CA VAL A 157 -4.74 -11.41 -1.14
C VAL A 157 -4.97 -10.09 -1.87
N GLY A 158 -4.57 -10.05 -3.13
CA GLY A 158 -4.85 -8.93 -4.03
C GLY A 158 -6.31 -8.97 -4.49
N VAL A 159 -7.02 -7.85 -4.43
CA VAL A 159 -8.36 -7.70 -5.03
C VAL A 159 -8.30 -6.61 -6.09
N MET A 160 -8.45 -7.04 -7.35
CA MET A 160 -8.42 -6.19 -8.54
C MET A 160 -9.84 -5.96 -9.06
N GLY A 161 -10.08 -4.78 -9.64
CA GLY A 161 -11.38 -4.46 -10.22
C GLY A 161 -11.49 -3.00 -10.65
N GLY A 162 -12.52 -2.70 -11.43
CA GLY A 162 -12.71 -1.36 -11.99
C GLY A 162 -13.03 -0.27 -10.96
N HIS A 163 -12.49 0.93 -11.19
CA HIS A 163 -12.79 2.15 -10.42
C HIS A 163 -14.23 2.69 -10.64
N ALA A 164 -14.91 2.24 -11.70
CA ALA A 164 -16.22 2.76 -12.12
C ALA A 164 -17.42 2.20 -11.32
N MET A 165 -17.17 1.28 -10.39
CA MET A 165 -18.20 0.69 -9.54
C MET A 165 -18.72 1.73 -8.53
N GLY A 166 -19.97 2.17 -8.66
CA GLY A 166 -20.55 3.17 -7.75
C GLY A 166 -20.91 2.61 -6.38
N ARG A 167 -20.74 3.42 -5.31
CA ARG A 167 -21.27 3.10 -3.97
C ARG A 167 -22.80 2.97 -4.06
N GLY A 168 -23.37 2.05 -3.27
CA GLY A 168 -24.80 1.72 -3.29
C GLY A 168 -25.23 0.69 -4.35
N SER A 169 -24.32 0.24 -5.22
CA SER A 169 -24.60 -0.88 -6.14
C SER A 169 -24.45 -2.24 -5.46
N GLU A 170 -25.13 -3.26 -5.98
CA GLU A 170 -24.99 -4.64 -5.49
C GLU A 170 -23.56 -5.16 -5.70
N ALA A 171 -22.94 -4.81 -6.82
CA ALA A 171 -21.54 -5.17 -7.11
C ALA A 171 -20.58 -4.59 -6.07
N TYR A 172 -20.79 -3.33 -5.65
CA TYR A 172 -20.00 -2.70 -4.58
C TYR A 172 -20.20 -3.42 -3.24
N ALA A 173 -21.45 -3.71 -2.87
CA ALA A 173 -21.75 -4.47 -1.65
C ALA A 173 -21.12 -5.87 -1.69
N GLY A 174 -21.11 -6.52 -2.85
CA GLY A 174 -20.46 -7.81 -3.06
C GLY A 174 -18.95 -7.77 -2.88
N ALA A 175 -18.26 -6.80 -3.48
CA ALA A 175 -16.83 -6.59 -3.28
C ALA A 175 -16.49 -6.30 -1.81
N ALA A 176 -17.35 -5.57 -1.09
CA ALA A 176 -17.19 -5.34 0.35
C ALA A 176 -17.39 -6.62 1.18
N ARG A 177 -18.35 -7.49 0.83
CA ARG A 177 -18.48 -8.80 1.47
C ARG A 177 -17.27 -9.70 1.21
N LEU A 178 -16.71 -9.66 0.00
CA LEU A 178 -15.48 -10.38 -0.33
C LEU A 178 -14.31 -9.92 0.55
N GLY A 179 -14.03 -8.61 0.60
CA GLY A 179 -12.94 -8.06 1.42
C GLY A 179 -13.10 -8.42 2.91
N ARG A 180 -14.33 -8.38 3.42
CA ARG A 180 -14.66 -8.78 4.80
C ARG A 180 -14.38 -10.25 5.05
N THR A 181 -14.80 -11.12 4.13
CA THR A 181 -14.59 -12.58 4.23
C THR A 181 -13.11 -12.92 4.22
N LEU A 182 -12.34 -12.30 3.33
CA LEU A 182 -10.88 -12.49 3.24
C LEU A 182 -10.19 -12.05 4.54
N ALA A 183 -10.49 -10.85 5.04
CA ALA A 183 -9.93 -10.36 6.30
C ALA A 183 -10.28 -11.27 7.50
N ARG A 184 -11.52 -11.75 7.60
CA ARG A 184 -11.94 -12.71 8.64
C ARG A 184 -11.29 -14.08 8.52
N ALA A 185 -10.85 -14.47 7.32
CA ALA A 185 -10.07 -15.68 7.08
C ALA A 185 -8.58 -15.51 7.42
N GLY A 186 -8.16 -14.34 7.91
CA GLY A 186 -6.78 -14.06 8.33
C GLY A 186 -5.87 -13.59 7.20
N PHE A 187 -6.43 -13.15 6.08
CA PHE A 187 -5.66 -12.54 4.98
C PHE A 187 -5.56 -11.02 5.14
N THR A 188 -4.41 -10.46 4.76
CA THR A 188 -4.29 -9.03 4.51
C THR A 188 -4.85 -8.72 3.12
N VAL A 189 -5.92 -7.94 3.06
CA VAL A 189 -6.49 -7.49 1.79
C VAL A 189 -5.64 -6.34 1.23
N ALA A 190 -5.17 -6.49 0.00
CA ALA A 190 -4.44 -5.46 -0.74
C ALA A 190 -5.19 -5.09 -2.03
N THR A 191 -5.30 -3.80 -2.33
CA THR A 191 -5.99 -3.32 -3.54
C THR A 191 -5.16 -2.22 -4.20
N GLY A 192 -5.58 -1.75 -5.38
CA GLY A 192 -5.00 -0.55 -5.99
C GLY A 192 -5.33 0.76 -5.27
N GLY A 193 -6.08 0.74 -4.16
CA GLY A 193 -6.25 1.88 -3.27
C GLY A 193 -7.15 3.01 -3.79
N GLY A 194 -7.73 2.89 -4.98
CA GLY A 194 -8.65 3.86 -5.56
C GLY A 194 -10.13 3.65 -5.16
N PRO A 195 -11.07 4.33 -5.83
CA PRO A 195 -12.51 4.18 -5.63
C PRO A 195 -13.05 2.85 -6.19
N GLY A 196 -14.35 2.62 -6.03
CA GLY A 196 -15.05 1.49 -6.63
C GLY A 196 -14.71 0.15 -5.99
N ALA A 197 -14.36 -0.86 -6.79
CA ALA A 197 -14.11 -2.22 -6.31
C ALA A 197 -12.99 -2.28 -5.26
N MET A 198 -11.95 -1.46 -5.45
CA MET A 198 -10.82 -1.33 -4.54
C MET A 198 -11.28 -0.79 -3.17
N GLU A 199 -11.98 0.35 -3.18
CA GLU A 199 -12.58 0.91 -1.96
C GLU A 199 -13.52 -0.10 -1.27
N ALA A 200 -14.38 -0.77 -2.01
CA ALA A 200 -15.33 -1.73 -1.45
C ALA A 200 -14.60 -2.86 -0.72
N ALA A 201 -13.58 -3.46 -1.32
CA ALA A 201 -12.80 -4.51 -0.67
C ALA A 201 -12.08 -4.00 0.59
N ASN A 202 -11.49 -2.79 0.56
CA ASN A 202 -10.91 -2.17 1.76
C ASN A 202 -11.97 -1.86 2.83
N LEU A 203 -13.17 -1.40 2.48
CA LEU A 203 -14.30 -1.21 3.41
C LEU A 203 -14.70 -2.54 4.07
N GLY A 204 -14.74 -3.61 3.29
CA GLY A 204 -14.97 -4.95 3.79
C GLY A 204 -13.98 -5.36 4.87
N ALA A 205 -12.69 -5.20 4.57
CA ALA A 205 -11.60 -5.49 5.51
C ALA A 205 -11.63 -4.57 6.75
N TYR A 206 -11.88 -3.27 6.55
CA TYR A 206 -12.03 -2.29 7.61
C TYR A 206 -13.17 -2.66 8.58
N THR A 207 -14.31 -3.09 8.05
CA THR A 207 -15.45 -3.44 8.91
C THR A 207 -15.32 -4.82 9.56
N ALA A 208 -14.40 -5.67 9.11
CA ALA A 208 -14.30 -7.09 9.48
C ALA A 208 -14.32 -7.40 10.99
N PRO A 209 -13.67 -6.59 11.86
CA PRO A 209 -13.71 -6.80 13.31
C PRO A 209 -15.08 -6.51 13.95
N PHE A 210 -15.94 -5.74 13.29
CA PHE A 210 -17.25 -5.36 13.82
C PHE A 210 -18.33 -6.39 13.48
N THR A 211 -19.54 -6.19 14.01
CA THR A 211 -20.71 -7.01 13.68
C THR A 211 -21.13 -6.85 12.22
N ASP A 212 -21.91 -7.79 11.69
CA ASP A 212 -22.34 -7.74 10.28
C ASP A 212 -23.29 -6.58 9.98
N ALA A 213 -23.99 -6.07 11.00
CA ALA A 213 -24.81 -4.87 10.88
C ALA A 213 -24.00 -3.65 10.45
N VAL A 214 -22.76 -3.51 10.95
CA VAL A 214 -21.89 -2.35 10.65
C VAL A 214 -21.55 -2.26 9.17
N LEU A 215 -21.34 -3.39 8.47
CA LEU A 215 -21.13 -3.34 7.03
C LEU A 215 -22.39 -2.82 6.30
N GLY A 216 -23.57 -3.26 6.72
CA GLY A 216 -24.85 -2.77 6.15
C GLY A 216 -25.03 -1.26 6.35
N GLU A 217 -24.83 -0.79 7.58
CA GLU A 217 -24.93 0.64 7.92
C GLU A 217 -23.92 1.50 7.14
N ALA A 218 -22.68 1.03 7.01
CA ALA A 218 -21.65 1.70 6.22
C ALA A 218 -22.03 1.78 4.73
N LEU A 219 -22.54 0.69 4.15
CA LEU A 219 -22.99 0.66 2.75
C LEU A 219 -24.14 1.64 2.50
N GLU A 220 -25.12 1.71 3.42
CA GLU A 220 -26.23 2.66 3.35
C GLU A 220 -25.77 4.11 3.44
N LEU A 221 -24.79 4.41 4.31
CA LEU A 221 -24.21 5.74 4.44
C LEU A 221 -23.48 6.14 3.16
N LEU A 222 -22.59 5.28 2.66
CA LEU A 222 -21.78 5.55 1.48
C LEU A 222 -22.61 5.68 0.20
N ALA A 223 -23.75 5.01 0.11
CA ALA A 223 -24.68 5.14 -1.01
C ALA A 223 -25.17 6.58 -1.24
N LYS A 224 -25.08 7.46 -0.23
CA LYS A 224 -25.42 8.90 -0.35
C LYS A 224 -24.41 9.69 -1.20
N ALA A 225 -23.19 9.17 -1.36
CA ALA A 225 -22.14 9.76 -2.18
C ALA A 225 -21.63 8.69 -3.18
N PRO A 226 -22.43 8.36 -4.22
CA PRO A 226 -22.19 7.20 -5.10
C PRO A 226 -20.88 7.25 -5.90
N SER A 227 -20.37 8.46 -6.14
CA SER A 227 -19.17 8.74 -6.93
C SER A 227 -18.36 9.85 -6.27
N PHE A 228 -17.06 9.89 -6.54
CA PHE A 228 -16.17 11.00 -6.16
C PHE A 228 -16.39 12.25 -7.03
N ALA A 229 -17.13 12.13 -8.13
CA ALA A 229 -17.64 13.26 -8.89
C ALA A 229 -19.07 13.62 -8.45
N PRO A 230 -19.41 14.92 -8.34
CA PRO A 230 -18.58 16.08 -8.67
C PRO A 230 -17.64 16.56 -7.56
N SER A 231 -17.71 15.98 -6.35
CA SER A 231 -17.02 16.46 -5.15
C SER A 231 -16.26 15.34 -4.45
N VAL A 232 -14.93 15.33 -4.58
CA VAL A 232 -14.07 14.41 -3.84
C VAL A 232 -14.19 14.66 -2.34
N SER A 233 -14.34 15.93 -1.94
CA SER A 233 -14.52 16.32 -0.55
C SER A 233 -15.72 15.61 0.10
N ASP A 234 -16.89 15.63 -0.54
CA ASP A 234 -18.10 15.02 0.03
C ASP A 234 -18.01 13.49 0.00
N TRP A 235 -17.41 12.94 -1.06
CA TRP A 235 -17.16 11.51 -1.16
C TRP A 235 -16.23 10.99 -0.07
N ALA A 236 -15.15 11.71 0.23
CA ALA A 236 -14.21 11.38 1.30
C ALA A 236 -14.85 11.58 2.68
N ARG A 237 -15.57 12.69 2.91
CA ARG A 237 -16.29 12.94 4.17
C ARG A 237 -17.26 11.83 4.53
N ALA A 238 -17.98 11.27 3.57
CA ALA A 238 -18.85 10.11 3.81
C ALA A 238 -18.06 8.89 4.32
N ALA A 239 -16.84 8.65 3.81
CA ALA A 239 -15.99 7.57 4.30
C ALA A 239 -15.42 7.86 5.70
N PHE A 240 -15.01 9.11 5.97
CA PHE A 240 -14.58 9.53 7.31
C PHE A 240 -15.72 9.51 8.34
N GLU A 241 -16.97 9.73 7.93
CA GLU A 241 -18.14 9.58 8.79
C GLU A 241 -18.30 8.12 9.24
N VAL A 242 -18.11 7.14 8.34
CA VAL A 242 -18.08 5.71 8.70
C VAL A 242 -16.95 5.43 9.69
N ARG A 243 -15.73 5.93 9.41
CA ARG A 243 -14.57 5.75 10.30
C ARG A 243 -14.80 6.34 11.69
N GLY A 244 -15.40 7.54 11.75
CA GLY A 244 -15.68 8.23 13.01
C GLY A 244 -16.75 7.52 13.86
N ARG A 245 -17.74 6.89 13.22
CA ARG A 245 -18.77 6.08 13.91
C ARG A 245 -18.20 4.74 14.41
N HIS A 246 -17.21 4.19 13.72
CA HIS A 246 -16.65 2.87 14.02
C HIS A 246 -15.12 2.89 14.04
N PRO A 247 -14.48 3.54 15.04
CA PRO A 247 -13.03 3.58 15.14
C PRO A 247 -12.46 2.17 15.42
N GLY A 248 -11.19 1.95 15.04
CA GLY A 248 -10.52 0.67 15.26
C GLY A 248 -10.90 -0.43 14.26
N GLY A 249 -11.16 -0.05 13.00
CA GLY A 249 -11.41 -1.00 11.93
C GLY A 249 -10.22 -1.93 11.62
N GLY A 250 -10.50 -2.97 10.84
CA GLY A 250 -9.52 -3.97 10.42
C GLY A 250 -8.46 -3.43 9.47
N VAL A 251 -7.36 -4.17 9.40
CA VAL A 251 -6.18 -3.80 8.62
C VAL A 251 -6.35 -4.21 7.16
N SER A 252 -6.00 -3.30 6.26
CA SER A 252 -5.85 -3.56 4.82
C SER A 252 -4.91 -2.55 4.18
N VAL A 253 -4.41 -2.87 2.99
CA VAL A 253 -3.48 -2.02 2.23
C VAL A 253 -4.15 -1.50 0.97
N GLY A 254 -3.94 -0.22 0.68
CA GLY A 254 -4.24 0.38 -0.62
C GLY A 254 -2.95 0.81 -1.30
N ILE A 255 -2.80 0.53 -2.59
CA ILE A 255 -1.59 0.85 -3.37
C ILE A 255 -1.93 1.80 -4.54
N PRO A 256 -2.35 3.06 -4.27
CA PRO A 256 -2.73 4.02 -5.30
C PRO A 256 -1.52 4.70 -5.96
N THR A 257 -1.78 5.57 -6.91
CA THR A 257 -0.73 6.38 -7.55
C THR A 257 -1.20 7.80 -7.87
N TRP A 258 -0.28 8.76 -7.80
CA TRP A 258 -0.52 10.10 -8.33
C TRP A 258 -0.46 10.16 -9.87
N PHE A 259 -0.02 9.10 -10.56
CA PHE A 259 -0.11 9.00 -12.02
C PHE A 259 -1.55 9.11 -12.50
N TYR A 260 -2.47 8.48 -11.78
CA TYR A 260 -3.92 8.60 -11.96
C TYR A 260 -4.52 9.58 -10.94
N GLY A 261 -3.84 10.66 -10.56
CA GLY A 261 -4.27 11.52 -9.42
C GLY A 261 -5.61 12.25 -9.58
N HIS A 262 -6.34 12.01 -10.67
CA HIS A 262 -7.77 12.32 -10.77
C HIS A 262 -8.65 11.31 -10.00
N GLU A 263 -8.11 10.14 -9.64
CA GLU A 263 -8.70 9.15 -8.76
C GLU A 263 -8.14 9.36 -7.33
N PRO A 264 -8.98 9.76 -6.37
CA PRO A 264 -8.54 9.92 -4.98
C PRO A 264 -8.26 8.54 -4.35
N PRO A 265 -7.36 8.46 -3.35
CA PRO A 265 -7.19 7.25 -2.57
C PRO A 265 -8.46 6.99 -1.75
N ASN A 266 -8.78 5.72 -1.46
CA ASN A 266 -9.86 5.41 -0.55
C ASN A 266 -9.44 5.56 0.92
N ALA A 267 -10.40 5.88 1.78
CA ALA A 267 -10.14 6.10 3.20
C ALA A 267 -10.27 4.84 4.06
N PHE A 268 -10.56 3.67 3.48
CA PHE A 268 -10.76 2.43 4.26
C PHE A 268 -9.51 1.56 4.33
N ALA A 269 -8.55 1.73 3.43
CA ALA A 269 -7.22 1.19 3.58
C ALA A 269 -6.56 1.78 4.84
N GLY A 270 -6.22 0.94 5.82
CA GLY A 270 -5.54 1.40 7.04
C GLY A 270 -4.12 1.89 6.76
N HIS A 271 -3.49 1.34 5.73
CA HIS A 271 -2.15 1.69 5.28
C HIS A 271 -2.15 1.90 3.76
N ILE A 272 -1.50 2.97 3.30
CA ILE A 272 -1.53 3.40 1.91
C ILE A 272 -0.09 3.52 1.40
N ALA A 273 0.24 2.70 0.40
CA ALA A 273 1.49 2.78 -0.34
C ALA A 273 1.24 3.53 -1.64
N LYS A 274 1.29 4.86 -1.61
CA LYS A 274 0.98 5.70 -2.78
C LYS A 274 2.25 6.00 -3.58
N TYR A 275 2.23 5.77 -4.88
CA TYR A 275 3.42 5.88 -5.74
C TYR A 275 3.32 7.03 -6.76
N PHE A 276 4.46 7.59 -7.17
CA PHE A 276 4.53 8.43 -8.37
C PHE A 276 4.61 7.59 -9.65
N ALA A 277 5.38 6.49 -9.63
CA ALA A 277 5.56 5.60 -10.77
C ALA A 277 4.51 4.48 -10.81
N ASN A 278 3.64 4.52 -11.83
CA ASN A 278 2.59 3.51 -11.98
C ASN A 278 3.13 2.08 -12.23
N ALA A 279 4.23 1.94 -12.96
CA ALA A 279 4.81 0.62 -13.24
C ALA A 279 5.26 -0.09 -11.95
N THR A 280 5.93 0.65 -11.04
CA THR A 280 6.34 0.13 -9.74
C THR A 280 5.13 -0.24 -8.88
N ARG A 281 4.09 0.60 -8.90
CA ARG A 281 2.82 0.35 -8.20
C ARG A 281 2.15 -0.96 -8.65
N GLU A 282 2.00 -1.15 -9.96
CA GLU A 282 1.27 -2.29 -10.56
C GLU A 282 1.98 -3.61 -10.29
N ASP A 283 3.26 -3.71 -10.65
CA ASP A 283 4.03 -4.93 -10.38
C ASP A 283 4.19 -5.15 -8.88
N GLY A 284 4.40 -4.08 -8.11
CA GLY A 284 4.57 -4.14 -6.66
C GLY A 284 3.37 -4.71 -5.91
N LEU A 285 2.14 -4.35 -6.31
CA LEU A 285 0.91 -4.91 -5.73
C LEU A 285 0.78 -6.42 -6.03
N LEU A 286 1.02 -6.82 -7.29
CA LEU A 286 0.89 -8.21 -7.72
C LEU A 286 2.01 -9.10 -7.15
N ALA A 287 3.23 -8.59 -7.05
CA ALA A 287 4.38 -9.28 -6.47
C ALA A 287 4.17 -9.61 -4.99
N ARG A 288 3.47 -8.73 -4.27
CA ARG A 288 3.23 -8.87 -2.83
C ARG A 288 1.94 -9.63 -2.51
N SER A 289 1.12 -9.97 -3.51
CA SER A 289 -0.11 -10.77 -3.36
C SER A 289 0.19 -12.29 -3.27
N ASN A 290 0.90 -12.68 -2.21
CA ASN A 290 1.48 -14.02 -2.06
C ASN A 290 0.47 -15.15 -1.76
N ALA A 291 -0.75 -14.83 -1.33
CA ALA A 291 -1.82 -15.80 -1.06
C ALA A 291 -2.85 -15.89 -2.20
N GLY A 292 -2.60 -15.18 -3.31
CA GLY A 292 -3.39 -15.19 -4.52
C GLY A 292 -4.09 -13.87 -4.83
N VAL A 293 -4.77 -13.84 -5.97
CA VAL A 293 -5.40 -12.63 -6.50
C VAL A 293 -6.82 -12.95 -6.97
N VAL A 294 -7.76 -12.06 -6.61
CA VAL A 294 -9.14 -12.08 -7.11
C VAL A 294 -9.33 -10.94 -8.11
N PHE A 295 -9.80 -11.27 -9.31
CA PHE A 295 -10.05 -10.33 -10.40
C PHE A 295 -11.57 -10.16 -10.60
N LEU A 296 -12.10 -9.04 -10.09
CA LEU A 296 -13.47 -8.61 -10.31
C LEU A 296 -13.62 -7.99 -11.70
N PRO A 297 -14.85 -7.87 -12.25
CA PRO A 297 -15.08 -7.23 -13.54
C PRO A 297 -14.40 -5.86 -13.65
N GLY A 298 -13.61 -5.72 -14.71
CA GLY A 298 -12.82 -4.52 -14.99
C GLY A 298 -12.54 -4.36 -16.48
N ALA A 299 -11.75 -3.36 -16.83
CA ALA A 299 -11.42 -3.00 -18.21
C ALA A 299 -9.91 -3.18 -18.47
N ALA A 300 -9.29 -2.26 -19.23
CA ALA A 300 -7.90 -2.36 -19.66
C ALA A 300 -6.90 -2.61 -18.52
N GLY A 301 -7.01 -1.87 -17.40
CA GLY A 301 -6.13 -2.05 -16.24
C GLY A 301 -6.23 -3.44 -15.63
N THR A 302 -7.45 -3.91 -15.35
CA THR A 302 -7.65 -5.26 -14.77
C THR A 302 -7.25 -6.38 -15.73
N VAL A 303 -7.44 -6.20 -17.04
CA VAL A 303 -6.93 -7.15 -18.04
C VAL A 303 -5.40 -7.21 -18.02
N GLN A 304 -4.73 -6.05 -17.92
CA GLN A 304 -3.28 -5.99 -17.77
C GLN A 304 -2.83 -6.73 -16.50
N GLU A 305 -3.47 -6.45 -15.35
CA GLU A 305 -3.16 -7.07 -14.07
C GLU A 305 -3.30 -8.61 -14.09
N ILE A 306 -4.30 -9.15 -14.82
CA ILE A 306 -4.44 -10.61 -15.02
C ILE A 306 -3.17 -11.18 -15.65
N PHE A 307 -2.65 -10.56 -16.70
CA PHE A 307 -1.49 -11.11 -17.43
C PHE A 307 -0.15 -10.76 -16.79
N ASP A 308 -0.06 -9.63 -16.09
CA ASP A 308 1.10 -9.31 -15.25
C ASP A 308 1.24 -10.32 -14.10
N ASN A 309 0.12 -10.79 -13.52
CA ASN A 309 0.14 -11.86 -12.52
C ASN A 309 0.34 -13.26 -13.11
N ALA A 310 -0.24 -13.53 -14.28
CA ALA A 310 -0.09 -14.81 -14.96
C ALA A 310 1.36 -15.08 -15.40
N THR A 311 2.10 -14.03 -15.76
CA THR A 311 3.44 -14.18 -16.35
C THR A 311 4.44 -14.81 -15.38
N PRO A 312 4.59 -14.37 -14.11
CA PRO A 312 5.40 -15.06 -13.12
C PRO A 312 4.95 -16.51 -12.84
N ASN A 313 3.63 -16.75 -12.82
CA ASN A 313 3.06 -18.09 -12.64
C ASN A 313 3.40 -19.02 -13.82
N TYR A 314 3.44 -18.49 -15.04
CA TYR A 314 3.81 -19.22 -16.24
C TYR A 314 5.29 -19.63 -16.24
N TYR A 315 6.18 -18.70 -15.85
CA TYR A 315 7.62 -18.93 -15.86
C TYR A 315 8.16 -19.57 -14.57
N GLY A 316 7.36 -19.59 -13.49
CA GLY A 316 7.81 -20.01 -12.15
C GLY A 316 8.84 -19.04 -11.53
N SER A 317 8.87 -17.78 -11.98
CA SER A 317 9.92 -16.82 -11.59
C SER A 317 9.81 -16.33 -10.14
N ARG A 318 8.66 -16.55 -9.48
CA ARG A 318 8.40 -16.22 -8.08
C ARG A 318 8.15 -17.46 -7.21
N GLY A 319 8.54 -18.65 -7.69
CA GLY A 319 8.30 -19.93 -7.02
C GLY A 319 7.02 -20.61 -7.47
N GLU A 320 6.34 -21.28 -6.54
CA GLU A 320 5.07 -21.97 -6.80
C GLU A 320 4.00 -20.98 -7.30
N PRO A 321 3.20 -21.32 -8.32
CA PRO A 321 2.20 -20.40 -8.85
C PRO A 321 1.16 -20.05 -7.80
N THR A 322 0.88 -18.75 -7.65
CA THR A 322 -0.13 -18.26 -6.71
C THR A 322 -1.54 -18.41 -7.29
N PRO A 323 -2.57 -18.62 -6.46
CA PRO A 323 -3.95 -18.73 -6.92
C PRO A 323 -4.45 -17.48 -7.66
N MET A 324 -5.20 -17.68 -8.75
CA MET A 324 -5.90 -16.63 -9.49
C MET A 324 -7.37 -16.98 -9.64
N VAL A 325 -8.26 -16.13 -9.13
CA VAL A 325 -9.71 -16.32 -9.22
C VAL A 325 -10.33 -15.17 -9.99
N LEU A 326 -10.89 -15.46 -11.16
CA LEU A 326 -11.65 -14.49 -11.96
C LEU A 326 -13.14 -14.62 -11.60
N VAL A 327 -13.83 -13.48 -11.47
CA VAL A 327 -15.26 -13.41 -11.09
C VAL A 327 -16.09 -12.82 -12.23
N ASP A 328 -17.29 -13.36 -12.46
CA ASP A 328 -18.19 -13.10 -13.60
C ASP A 328 -17.74 -13.82 -14.88
N ARG A 329 -18.29 -15.02 -15.07
CA ARG A 329 -18.02 -15.86 -16.24
C ARG A 329 -18.30 -15.13 -17.55
N ALA A 330 -19.47 -14.51 -17.68
CA ALA A 330 -19.86 -13.83 -18.91
C ALA A 330 -18.91 -12.66 -19.23
N HIS A 331 -18.42 -11.94 -18.22
CA HIS A 331 -17.44 -10.90 -18.43
C HIS A 331 -16.13 -11.45 -19.01
N TRP A 332 -15.58 -12.50 -18.42
CA TRP A 332 -14.25 -13.03 -18.78
C TRP A 332 -14.22 -14.06 -19.91
N THR A 333 -15.38 -14.55 -20.38
CA THR A 333 -15.47 -15.45 -21.54
C THR A 333 -16.11 -14.84 -22.77
N GLU A 334 -16.99 -13.83 -22.62
CA GLU A 334 -17.73 -13.25 -23.74
C GLU A 334 -17.38 -11.79 -24.00
N ARG A 335 -17.44 -10.93 -22.96
CA ARG A 335 -17.24 -9.47 -23.13
C ARG A 335 -15.76 -9.11 -23.35
N LEU A 336 -14.90 -9.58 -22.45
CA LEU A 336 -13.45 -9.43 -22.48
C LEU A 336 -12.85 -10.82 -22.26
N PRO A 337 -12.67 -11.63 -23.31
CA PRO A 337 -12.38 -13.07 -23.22
C PRO A 337 -10.94 -13.37 -22.76
N ALA A 338 -10.57 -12.90 -21.57
CA ALA A 338 -9.29 -13.14 -20.93
C ALA A 338 -9.16 -14.59 -20.43
N TRP A 339 -10.27 -15.20 -20.00
CA TRP A 339 -10.26 -16.55 -19.45
C TRP A 339 -9.81 -17.62 -20.47
N PRO A 340 -10.36 -17.70 -21.70
CA PRO A 340 -9.87 -18.64 -22.70
C PRO A 340 -8.38 -18.52 -22.99
N LEU A 341 -7.85 -17.28 -23.04
CA LEU A 341 -6.42 -17.03 -23.23
C LEU A 341 -5.61 -17.49 -22.02
N LEU A 342 -6.04 -17.17 -20.81
CA LEU A 342 -5.39 -17.61 -19.57
C LEU A 342 -5.34 -19.15 -19.48
N GLN A 343 -6.44 -19.83 -19.82
CA GLN A 343 -6.49 -21.31 -19.86
C GLN A 343 -5.50 -21.88 -20.88
N ALA A 344 -5.44 -21.30 -22.09
CA ALA A 344 -4.50 -21.74 -23.12
C ALA A 344 -3.03 -21.55 -22.69
N LEU A 345 -2.72 -20.44 -22.01
CA LEU A 345 -1.39 -20.19 -21.45
C LEU A 345 -1.04 -21.14 -20.30
N ALA A 346 -2.01 -21.50 -19.47
CA ALA A 346 -1.81 -22.37 -18.32
C ALA A 346 -1.77 -23.86 -18.69
N GLN A 347 -2.21 -24.24 -19.90
CA GLN A 347 -2.27 -25.63 -20.34
C GLN A 347 -0.91 -26.34 -20.19
N ASP A 348 -0.94 -27.55 -19.63
CA ASP A 348 0.25 -28.38 -19.38
C ASP A 348 1.31 -27.70 -18.49
N ARG A 349 0.88 -26.83 -17.56
CA ARG A 349 1.75 -26.12 -16.60
C ARG A 349 1.24 -26.25 -15.16
N PRO A 350 2.13 -26.08 -14.15
CA PRO A 350 1.72 -26.05 -12.74
C PRO A 350 0.62 -25.02 -12.43
N MET A 351 0.63 -23.88 -13.14
CA MET A 351 -0.38 -22.84 -13.02
C MET A 351 -1.80 -23.32 -13.36
N ALA A 352 -1.98 -24.36 -14.18
CA ALA A 352 -3.31 -24.88 -14.54
C ALA A 352 -4.17 -25.24 -13.32
N ALA A 353 -3.54 -25.76 -12.27
CA ALA A 353 -4.21 -26.15 -11.03
C ALA A 353 -4.47 -24.97 -10.08
N ARG A 354 -4.03 -23.75 -10.45
CA ARG A 354 -4.06 -22.54 -9.61
C ARG A 354 -4.96 -21.44 -10.18
N ILE A 355 -5.67 -21.68 -11.29
CA ILE A 355 -6.63 -20.73 -11.86
C ILE A 355 -8.07 -21.21 -11.67
N ALA A 356 -8.99 -20.29 -11.41
CA ALA A 356 -10.42 -20.58 -11.37
C ALA A 356 -11.26 -19.43 -11.94
N LEU A 357 -12.45 -19.77 -12.42
CA LEU A 357 -13.48 -18.84 -12.89
C LEU A 357 -14.80 -19.15 -12.21
N VAL A 358 -15.27 -18.21 -11.39
CA VAL A 358 -16.51 -18.31 -10.61
C VAL A 358 -17.56 -17.33 -11.14
N ASP A 359 -18.82 -17.63 -10.86
CA ASP A 359 -19.95 -16.83 -11.34
C ASP A 359 -20.23 -15.63 -10.43
N SER A 360 -19.92 -15.73 -9.13
CA SER A 360 -20.18 -14.69 -8.14
C SER A 360 -18.99 -14.42 -7.20
N VAL A 361 -18.98 -13.22 -6.61
CA VAL A 361 -17.99 -12.83 -5.59
C VAL A 361 -18.08 -13.68 -4.32
N ASP A 362 -19.26 -14.22 -4.02
CA ASP A 362 -19.51 -15.00 -2.80
C ASP A 362 -18.79 -16.37 -2.85
N GLU A 363 -18.48 -16.87 -4.05
CA GLU A 363 -17.71 -18.10 -4.27
C GLU A 363 -16.19 -17.88 -4.21
N ALA A 364 -15.73 -16.66 -4.47
CA ALA A 364 -14.31 -16.37 -4.75
C ALA A 364 -13.39 -16.73 -3.57
N ALA A 365 -13.79 -16.42 -2.33
CA ALA A 365 -12.98 -16.71 -1.14
C ALA A 365 -12.84 -18.22 -0.88
N ALA A 366 -13.92 -18.98 -1.09
CA ALA A 366 -13.91 -20.43 -0.93
C ALA A 366 -13.02 -21.09 -1.99
N GLU A 367 -13.12 -20.61 -3.23
CA GLU A 367 -12.31 -21.12 -4.34
C GLU A 367 -10.82 -20.77 -4.18
N LEU A 368 -10.51 -19.55 -3.70
CA LEU A 368 -9.14 -19.16 -3.36
C LEU A 368 -8.54 -20.10 -2.28
N ALA A 369 -9.32 -20.44 -1.25
CA ALA A 369 -8.89 -21.37 -0.22
C ALA A 369 -8.67 -22.79 -0.77
N ARG A 370 -9.56 -23.26 -1.66
CA ARG A 370 -9.41 -24.57 -2.33
C ARG A 370 -8.14 -24.64 -3.19
N LEU A 371 -7.80 -23.56 -3.88
CA LEU A 371 -6.59 -23.46 -4.71
C LEU A 371 -5.31 -23.30 -3.88
N SER A 372 -5.42 -22.92 -2.61
CA SER A 372 -4.29 -22.71 -1.70
C SER A 372 -3.92 -23.95 -0.88
N ALA A 373 -4.83 -24.93 -0.80
CA ALA A 373 -4.60 -26.25 -0.21
C ALA A 373 -3.76 -27.14 -1.15
#